data_AF-A0A1E5NH46-F1
#
_entry.id   AF-A0A1E5NH46-F1
#
_cell.length_a   1.000
_cell.length_b   1.000
_cell.length_c   1.000
_cell.angle_alpha   90.00
_cell.angle_beta   90.00
_cell.angle_gamma   90.00
#
_symmetry.space_group_name_H-M   'P 1'
#
loop_
_entity.id
_entity.type
_entity.pdbx_description
1 polymer ?
#
loop_
_entity_poly.entity_id
_entity_poly.type
_entity_poly.pdbx_seq_one_letter_code
_entity_poly.pdbx_strand_id
1 'polypeptide(L)'
;MIETKGLVSAIEAADAMVKAANVNLVGKTLIGGGLVTVMVRGDVGAVKAATDAGAAAAAKVGELISVHVIPRPHEEVESIIK
;
A
#
# COMPACT_ATOMS: atom_id res chain seq x y z
N MET A 1 -1.29 -3.34 -1.59
CA MET A 1 -1.54 -2.78 -0.24
C MET A 1 -0.30 -3.03 0.59
N ILE A 2 0.08 -2.04 1.41
CA ILE A 2 1.20 -2.13 2.35
C ILE A 2 0.71 -1.67 3.71
N GLU A 3 0.96 -2.47 4.74
CA GLU A 3 0.69 -2.14 6.14
C GLU A 3 2.00 -1.94 6.88
N THR A 4 2.03 -0.89 7.70
CA THR A 4 3.19 -0.50 8.48
C THR A 4 2.77 -0.16 9.91
N LYS A 5 3.72 -0.22 10.84
CA LYS A 5 3.55 0.37 12.16
C LYS A 5 4.18 1.75 12.18
N GLY A 6 3.32 2.76 12.31
CA GLY A 6 3.68 4.18 12.27
C GLY A 6 3.31 4.86 10.95
N LEU A 7 3.00 6.15 11.03
CA LEU A 7 2.56 6.92 9.87
C LEU A 7 3.72 7.31 8.92
N VAL A 8 4.94 7.43 9.44
CA VAL A 8 6.11 7.84 8.65
C VAL A 8 6.45 6.80 7.57
N SER A 9 6.53 5.52 7.95
CA SER A 9 6.78 4.41 7.02
C SER A 9 5.62 4.21 6.03
N ALA A 10 4.37 4.45 6.45
CA ALA A 10 3.23 4.44 5.54
C ALA A 10 3.32 5.52 4.46
N ILE A 11 3.73 6.74 4.82
CA ILE A 11 3.90 7.85 3.88
C ILE A 11 5.04 7.55 2.89
N GLU A 12 6.17 7.06 3.39
CA GLU A 12 7.31 6.68 2.54
C GLU A 12 6.92 5.56 1.56
N ALA A 13 6.20 4.53 2.02
CA ALA A 13 5.65 3.50 1.13
C ALA A 13 4.74 4.10 0.06
N ALA A 14 3.83 5.00 0.44
CA ALA A 14 2.91 5.62 -0.50
C ALA A 14 3.63 6.43 -1.59
N ASP A 15 4.61 7.24 -1.20
CA ASP A 15 5.43 8.05 -2.12
C ASP A 15 6.24 7.15 -3.08
N ALA A 16 6.88 6.10 -2.56
CA ALA A 16 7.63 5.15 -3.38
C ALA A 16 6.72 4.36 -4.35
N MET A 17 5.53 3.94 -3.90
CA MET A 17 4.56 3.22 -4.76
C MET A 17 4.16 4.05 -5.98
N VAL A 18 3.78 5.32 -5.80
CA VAL A 18 3.29 6.16 -6.90
C VAL A 18 4.41 6.65 -7.83
N LYS A 19 5.67 6.65 -7.37
CA LYS A 19 6.84 6.96 -8.20
C LYS A 19 7.33 5.78 -9.03
N ALA A 20 7.15 4.55 -8.53
CA ALA A 20 7.72 3.36 -9.14
C ALA A 20 6.91 2.82 -10.33
N ALA A 21 5.59 3.05 -10.36
CA ALA A 21 4.72 2.56 -11.41
C ALA A 21 3.49 3.44 -11.61
N ASN A 22 2.81 3.27 -12.75
CA ASN A 22 1.57 3.96 -13.05
C ASN A 22 0.41 3.39 -12.21
N VAL A 23 0.25 3.87 -10.98
CA VAL A 23 -0.78 3.48 -10.04
C VAL A 23 -1.43 4.70 -9.39
N ASN A 24 -2.70 4.58 -9.02
CA ASN A 24 -3.42 5.60 -8.26
C ASN A 24 -3.43 5.25 -6.78
N LEU A 25 -3.07 6.20 -5.93
CA LEU A 25 -3.26 6.07 -4.48
C LEU A 25 -4.75 6.17 -4.16
N VAL A 26 -5.31 5.11 -3.57
CA VAL A 26 -6.72 5.08 -3.15
C VAL A 26 -6.86 5.84 -1.83
N GLY A 27 -5.95 5.59 -0.89
CA GLY A 27 -5.96 6.25 0.41
C GLY A 27 -5.13 5.53 1.47
N LYS A 28 -5.39 5.91 2.73
CA LYS A 28 -4.83 5.29 3.92
C LYS A 28 -5.93 4.92 4.91
N THR A 29 -5.76 3.80 5.58
CA THR A 29 -6.65 3.32 6.64
C THR A 29 -5.87 3.21 7.95
N LEU A 30 -6.43 3.75 9.03
CA LEU A 30 -5.87 3.64 10.37
C LEU A 30 -6.81 2.79 11.22
N ILE A 31 -6.30 1.72 11.82
CA ILE A 31 -7.10 0.76 12.62
C ILE A 31 -6.77 0.80 14.11
N GLY A 32 -5.87 1.70 14.53
CA GLY A 32 -5.37 1.76 15.90
C GLY A 32 -4.09 0.94 16.11
N GLY A 33 -3.53 0.94 17.32
CA GLY A 33 -2.30 0.21 17.64
C GLY A 33 -1.04 0.67 16.89
N GLY A 34 -1.12 1.83 16.22
CA GLY A 34 -0.08 2.33 15.33
C GLY A 34 -0.09 1.70 13.92
N LEU A 35 -1.06 0.85 13.60
CA LEU A 35 -1.16 0.20 12.29
C LEU A 35 -1.79 1.14 11.26
N VAL A 36 -1.08 1.29 10.14
CA VAL A 36 -1.47 2.14 9.01
C VAL A 36 -1.30 1.37 7.71
N THR A 37 -2.38 1.25 6.96
CA THR A 37 -2.42 0.57 5.65
C THR A 37 -2.60 1.56 4.54
N VAL A 38 -1.76 1.48 3.50
CA VAL A 38 -1.84 2.27 2.28
C VAL A 38 -2.18 1.39 1.09
N MET A 39 -3.05 1.89 0.21
CA MET A 39 -3.64 1.12 -0.87
C MET A 39 -3.50 1.85 -2.19
N VAL A 40 -3.10 1.13 -3.24
CA VAL A 40 -2.98 1.63 -4.61
C VAL A 40 -3.75 0.73 -5.57
N ARG A 41 -4.22 1.31 -6.68
CA ARG A 41 -4.92 0.60 -7.76
C ARG A 41 -4.29 0.91 -9.12
N GLY A 42 -4.39 -0.06 -10.02
CA GLY A 42 -3.88 0.02 -11.39
C GLY A 42 -3.82 -1.38 -12.00
N ASP A 43 -3.13 -1.50 -13.13
CA ASP A 43 -2.88 -2.81 -13.74
C ASP A 43 -2.06 -3.70 -12.81
N VAL A 44 -2.32 -5.02 -12.82
CA VAL A 44 -1.70 -5.96 -11.87
C VAL A 44 -0.16 -5.87 -11.85
N GLY A 45 0.47 -5.69 -13.01
CA GLY A 45 1.92 -5.52 -13.12
C GLY A 45 2.42 -4.22 -12.48
N ALA A 46 1.70 -3.12 -12.71
CA ALA A 46 2.01 -1.82 -12.10
C ALA A 46 1.83 -1.87 -10.57
N VAL A 47 0.74 -2.49 -10.09
CA VAL A 47 0.49 -2.66 -8.65
C VAL A 47 1.58 -3.53 -8.01
N LYS A 48 2.00 -4.61 -8.66
CA LYS A 48 3.07 -5.47 -8.14
C LYS A 48 4.39 -4.72 -8.00
N ALA A 49 4.81 -4.03 -9.06
CA ALA A 49 6.02 -3.20 -9.06
C ALA A 49 5.95 -2.08 -8.01
N ALA A 50 4.81 -1.40 -7.90
CA ALA A 50 4.59 -0.38 -6.87
C ALA A 50 4.75 -0.96 -5.47
N THR A 51 4.07 -2.07 -5.15
CA THR A 51 4.12 -2.67 -3.82
C THR A 51 5.50 -3.18 -3.43
N ASP A 52 6.26 -3.73 -4.38
CA ASP A 52 7.63 -4.21 -4.12
C ASP A 52 8.57 -3.02 -3.79
N ALA A 53 8.45 -1.91 -4.54
CA ALA A 53 9.20 -0.68 -4.27
C ALA A 53 8.80 -0.03 -2.94
N GLY A 54 7.50 0.10 -2.68
CA GLY A 54 6.98 0.69 -1.45
C GLY A 54 7.35 -0.11 -0.21
N ALA A 55 7.34 -1.44 -0.29
CA ALA A 55 7.72 -2.30 0.83
C ALA A 55 9.20 -2.13 1.20
N ALA A 56 10.07 -2.09 0.18
CA ALA A 56 11.49 -1.87 0.37
C ALA A 56 11.79 -0.48 0.96
N ALA A 57 11.02 0.55 0.59
CA ALA A 57 11.15 1.90 1.14
C ALA A 57 10.67 1.97 2.60
N ALA A 58 9.46 1.47 2.89
CA ALA A 58 8.92 1.45 4.24
C ALA A 58 9.81 0.69 5.24
N ALA A 59 10.36 -0.45 4.84
CA ALA A 59 11.23 -1.27 5.70
C ALA A 59 12.55 -0.57 6.06
N LYS A 60 12.97 0.47 5.32
CA LYS A 60 14.18 1.25 5.64
C LYS A 60 13.92 2.31 6.71
N VAL A 61 12.71 2.86 6.74
CA VAL A 61 12.36 4.02 7.59
C VAL A 61 11.51 3.64 8.80
N GLY A 62 10.97 2.43 8.85
CA GLY A 62 10.16 1.95 9.96
C GLY A 62 9.82 0.47 9.86
N GLU A 63 8.76 0.07 10.56
CA GLU A 63 8.35 -1.34 10.67
C GLU A 63 7.30 -1.68 9.61
N LEU A 64 7.66 -2.56 8.68
CA LEU A 64 6.77 -3.15 7.68
C LEU A 64 6.05 -4.35 8.29
N ILE A 65 4.72 -4.35 8.27
CA ILE A 65 3.89 -5.41 8.84
C ILE A 65 3.44 -6.40 7.77
N SER A 66 2.88 -5.90 6.67
CA SER A 66 2.37 -6.77 5.62
C SER A 66 2.39 -6.11 4.24
N VAL A 67 2.49 -6.94 3.19
CA VAL A 67 2.42 -6.54 1.78
C VAL A 67 1.54 -7.53 1.05
N HIS A 68 0.57 -7.02 0.29
CA HIS A 68 -0.33 -7.90 -0.45
C HIS A 68 -0.83 -7.26 -1.74
N VAL A 69 -1.03 -8.09 -2.77
CA VAL A 69 -1.58 -7.70 -4.07
C VAL A 69 -2.76 -8.60 -4.37
N ILE A 70 -3.89 -7.99 -4.71
CA ILE A 70 -5.10 -8.69 -5.16
C ILE A 70 -5.27 -8.33 -6.64
N PRO A 71 -4.94 -9.22 -7.59
CA PRO A 71 -5.01 -8.92 -9.02
C PRO A 71 -6.41 -8.54 -9.52
N ARG A 72 -7.45 -9.15 -8.92
CA ARG A 72 -8.84 -8.95 -9.31
C ARG A 72 -9.73 -9.09 -8.07
N PRO A 73 -9.91 -8.01 -7.28
CA PRO A 73 -10.81 -8.04 -6.13
C PRO A 73 -12.25 -8.32 -6.60
N HIS A 74 -12.99 -9.08 -5.80
CA HIS A 74 -14.42 -9.33 -6.06
C HIS A 74 -15.23 -8.05 -5.81
N GLU A 75 -16.31 -7.84 -6.57
CA GLU A 75 -17.11 -6.60 -6.54
C GLU A 75 -17.68 -6.29 -5.15
N GLU A 76 -18.04 -7.30 -4.36
CA GLU A 76 -18.53 -7.09 -2.99
C GLU A 76 -17.49 -6.43 -2.07
N VAL A 77 -16.20 -6.65 -2.32
CA VAL A 77 -15.10 -6.10 -1.51
C VAL A 77 -14.84 -4.63 -1.85
N GLU A 78 -15.31 -4.14 -3.01
CA GLU A 78 -15.17 -2.74 -3.43
C GLU A 78 -15.79 -1.76 -2.42
N SER A 79 -16.84 -2.18 -1.72
CA SER A 79 -17.48 -1.37 -0.67
C SER A 79 -16.57 -1.12 0.54
N ILE A 80 -15.57 -1.97 0.77
CA ILE A 80 -14.65 -1.93 1.91
C ILE A 80 -13.35 -1.18 1.55
N ILE A 81 -12.92 -1.25 0.29
CA ILE A 81 -11.63 -0.73 -0.21
C ILE A 81 -11.82 0.62 -0.94
N LYS A 82 -12.79 1.44 -0.52
CA LYS A 82 -13.04 2.78 -1.06
C LYS A 82 -12.38 3.87 -0.23
#